data_AF-A0A961UVA2-F1
#
_entry.id   AF-A0A961UVA2-F1
#
_cell.length_a   1.000
_cell.length_b   1.000
_cell.length_c   1.000
_cell.angle_alpha   90.00
_cell.angle_beta   90.00
_cell.angle_gamma   90.00
#
_symmetry.space_group_name_H-M   'P 1'
#
loop_
_entity.id
_entity.type
_entity.pdbx_description
1 polymer ?
#
loop_
_entity_poly.entity_id
_entity_poly.type
_entity_poly.pdbx_seq_one_letter_code
_entity_poly.pdbx_strand_id
1 'polypeptide(L)'
;SLVKDVDAVVHVAGLAHSSPEIPERVYQAINCQAARALAQASRESGVRRFIYVSSVRAQTGSSADTVLTEADEPAPTDAYGRSKLAGEQTVLEALAGSQMDAVILRPVLMYGPNAKGNMATLMRLARSRLPLPLGGLPARRSLLGLTNFSDAVAFALNAPTVSGRTFLLADAGAPLTVGEMVAALRAGLGRRSGIVQFPLPGLEKLLVAAGKADMAGRVFGDLVVSTDALVSAGWQAPMTSAQGLAAVMTMTGD
;
A
#
# COMPACT_ATOMS: atom_id res chain seq x y z
N SER A 1 -2.79 -31.12 -1.01
CA SER A 1 -3.22 -29.71 -0.94
C SER A 1 -2.02 -28.87 -0.53
N LEU A 2 -1.81 -27.67 -1.10
CA LEU A 2 -0.73 -26.74 -0.71
C LEU A 2 -0.84 -26.26 0.74
N VAL A 3 -2.03 -26.39 1.33
CA VAL A 3 -2.38 -25.89 2.66
C VAL A 3 -2.64 -27.03 3.66
N LYS A 4 -2.17 -28.24 3.35
CA LYS A 4 -2.22 -29.36 4.30
C LYS A 4 -1.19 -29.13 5.42
N ASP A 5 -1.59 -29.38 6.66
CA ASP A 5 -0.72 -29.25 7.85
C ASP A 5 -0.17 -27.81 8.03
N VAL A 6 -0.96 -26.81 7.63
CA VAL A 6 -0.65 -25.37 7.75
C VAL A 6 -1.55 -24.71 8.80
N ASP A 7 -0.95 -23.96 9.73
CA ASP A 7 -1.70 -23.22 10.76
C ASP A 7 -2.39 -21.96 10.24
N ALA A 8 -1.70 -21.23 9.37
CA ALA A 8 -2.14 -19.94 8.85
C ALA A 8 -1.65 -19.71 7.42
N VAL A 9 -2.43 -18.97 6.64
CA VAL A 9 -2.10 -18.62 5.25
C VAL A 9 -2.02 -17.10 5.12
N VAL A 10 -0.95 -16.60 4.50
CA VAL A 10 -0.82 -15.18 4.09
C VAL A 10 -0.86 -15.12 2.57
N HIS A 11 -1.98 -14.65 2.03
CA HIS A 11 -2.18 -14.52 0.60
C HIS A 11 -1.69 -13.16 0.09
N VAL A 12 -0.41 -13.11 -0.30
CA VAL A 12 0.24 -11.93 -0.91
C VAL A 12 0.14 -11.95 -2.45
N ALA A 13 -0.16 -13.12 -3.03
CA ALA A 13 -0.26 -13.26 -4.47
C ALA A 13 -1.42 -12.42 -5.02
N GLY A 14 -1.15 -11.70 -6.10
CA GLY A 14 -2.14 -10.83 -6.73
C GLY A 14 -1.52 -10.03 -7.85
N LEU A 15 -2.34 -9.68 -8.83
CA LEU A 15 -1.96 -8.76 -9.87
C LEU A 15 -2.04 -7.33 -9.32
N ALA A 16 -0.88 -6.68 -9.25
CA ALA A 16 -0.70 -5.34 -8.71
C ALA A 16 -0.56 -4.27 -9.80
N HIS A 17 -0.89 -3.02 -9.44
CA HIS A 17 -0.92 -1.83 -10.30
C HIS A 17 -2.06 -1.85 -11.32
N SER A 18 -2.72 -0.70 -11.47
CA SER A 18 -3.66 -0.47 -12.56
C SER A 18 -2.89 -0.26 -13.86
N SER A 19 -3.20 -1.06 -14.87
CA SER A 19 -2.74 -0.88 -16.25
C SER A 19 -3.95 -0.96 -17.18
N PRO A 20 -4.14 0.02 -18.09
CA PRO A 20 -5.22 -0.02 -19.09
C PRO A 20 -5.06 -1.16 -20.09
N GLU A 21 -3.84 -1.72 -20.22
CA GLU A 21 -3.55 -2.83 -21.12
C GLU A 21 -4.03 -4.18 -20.57
N ILE A 22 -4.31 -4.26 -19.26
CA ILE A 22 -4.74 -5.51 -18.63
C ILE A 22 -6.28 -5.54 -18.55
N PRO A 23 -6.94 -6.50 -19.22
CA PRO A 23 -8.39 -6.64 -19.15
C PRO A 23 -8.88 -6.93 -17.73
N GLU A 24 -10.03 -6.38 -17.36
CA GLU A 24 -10.64 -6.55 -16.02
C GLU A 24 -10.84 -8.03 -15.64
N ARG A 25 -11.17 -8.89 -16.61
CA ARG A 25 -11.27 -10.36 -16.43
C ARG A 25 -9.99 -11.01 -15.88
N VAL A 26 -8.81 -10.47 -16.21
CA VAL A 26 -7.53 -11.01 -15.72
C VAL A 26 -7.35 -10.68 -14.24
N TYR A 27 -7.70 -9.45 -13.84
CA TYR A 27 -7.75 -9.10 -12.42
C TYR A 27 -8.77 -9.96 -11.67
N GLN A 28 -9.95 -10.20 -12.23
CA GLN A 28 -10.95 -11.06 -11.58
C GLN A 28 -10.46 -12.50 -11.41
N ALA A 29 -9.83 -13.08 -12.43
CA ALA A 29 -9.28 -14.44 -12.34
C ALA A 29 -8.21 -14.54 -11.24
N ILE A 30 -7.29 -13.56 -11.16
CA ILE A 30 -6.16 -13.61 -10.23
C ILE A 30 -6.55 -13.12 -8.83
N ASN A 31 -7.08 -11.90 -8.72
CA ASN A 31 -7.34 -11.26 -7.43
C ASN A 31 -8.63 -11.77 -6.76
N CYS A 32 -9.58 -12.36 -7.51
CA CYS A 32 -10.82 -12.89 -6.93
C CYS A 32 -10.87 -14.41 -6.96
N GLN A 33 -10.80 -15.04 -8.14
CA GLN A 33 -11.05 -16.48 -8.25
C GLN A 33 -9.93 -17.31 -7.60
N ALA A 34 -8.66 -16.97 -7.83
CA ALA A 34 -7.54 -17.66 -7.18
C ALA A 34 -7.55 -17.46 -5.66
N ALA A 35 -7.87 -16.24 -5.20
CA ALA A 35 -8.02 -15.95 -3.77
C ALA A 35 -9.16 -16.77 -3.14
N ARG A 36 -10.32 -16.87 -3.81
CA ARG A 36 -11.45 -17.73 -3.40
C ARG A 36 -11.02 -19.18 -3.23
N ALA A 37 -10.36 -19.72 -4.26
CA ALA A 37 -9.97 -21.12 -4.29
C ALA A 37 -8.99 -21.45 -3.15
N LEU A 38 -8.02 -20.56 -2.88
CA LEU A 38 -7.10 -20.73 -1.78
C LEU A 38 -7.81 -20.62 -0.42
N ALA A 39 -8.73 -19.68 -0.25
CA ALA A 39 -9.52 -19.53 0.97
C ALA A 39 -10.39 -20.78 1.24
N GLN A 40 -11.05 -21.31 0.20
CA GLN A 40 -11.83 -22.55 0.29
C GLN A 40 -10.97 -23.75 0.66
N ALA A 41 -9.82 -23.93 -0.02
CA ALA A 41 -8.90 -25.02 0.28
C ALA A 41 -8.33 -24.92 1.72
N SER A 42 -8.07 -23.69 2.19
CA SER A 42 -7.59 -23.43 3.55
C SER A 42 -8.64 -23.81 4.59
N ARG A 43 -9.90 -23.39 4.37
CA ARG A 43 -11.04 -23.78 5.18
C ARG A 43 -11.21 -25.30 5.25
N GLU A 44 -11.16 -25.98 4.12
CA GLU A 44 -11.31 -27.44 4.02
C GLU A 44 -10.16 -28.21 4.68
N SER A 45 -8.98 -27.59 4.76
CA SER A 45 -7.79 -28.18 5.40
C SER A 45 -7.68 -27.84 6.89
N GLY A 46 -8.64 -27.12 7.47
CA GLY A 46 -8.64 -26.75 8.89
C GLY A 46 -7.63 -25.67 9.27
N VAL A 47 -7.19 -24.84 8.31
CA VAL A 47 -6.36 -23.66 8.59
C VAL A 47 -7.09 -22.76 9.58
N ARG A 48 -6.37 -22.20 10.56
CA ARG A 48 -6.98 -21.42 11.65
C ARG A 48 -7.11 -19.93 11.31
N ARG A 49 -6.20 -19.40 10.49
CA ARG A 49 -6.16 -17.98 10.12
C ARG A 49 -5.78 -17.75 8.68
N PHE A 50 -6.49 -16.85 8.02
CA PHE A 50 -6.25 -16.43 6.65
C PHE A 50 -6.04 -14.91 6.58
N ILE A 51 -4.85 -14.48 6.18
CA ILE A 51 -4.55 -13.06 5.95
C ILE A 51 -4.61 -12.79 4.44
N TYR A 52 -5.52 -11.91 4.03
CA TYR A 52 -5.62 -11.44 2.65
C TYR A 52 -4.96 -10.07 2.51
N VAL A 53 -3.93 -9.99 1.65
CA VAL A 53 -3.25 -8.71 1.36
C VAL A 53 -3.98 -8.03 0.21
N SER A 54 -4.81 -7.04 0.56
CA SER A 54 -5.51 -6.16 -0.35
C SER A 54 -4.66 -4.94 -0.72
N SER A 55 -5.24 -3.74 -0.80
CA SER A 55 -4.57 -2.48 -1.09
C SER A 55 -5.44 -1.31 -0.64
N VAL A 56 -4.83 -0.17 -0.33
CA VAL A 56 -5.56 1.11 -0.18
C VAL A 56 -6.39 1.45 -1.43
N ARG A 57 -6.05 0.89 -2.61
CA ARG A 57 -6.86 1.05 -3.82
C ARG A 57 -8.22 0.36 -3.76
N ALA A 58 -8.42 -0.59 -2.86
CA ALA A 58 -9.75 -1.11 -2.56
C ALA A 58 -10.62 -0.08 -1.83
N GLN A 59 -10.00 0.82 -1.04
CA GLN A 59 -10.69 1.87 -0.28
C GLN A 59 -11.01 3.09 -1.15
N THR A 60 -10.09 3.51 -2.02
CA THR A 60 -10.21 4.77 -2.77
C THR A 60 -9.42 4.75 -4.10
N GLY A 61 -9.49 5.86 -4.83
CA GLY A 61 -8.67 6.13 -6.01
C GLY A 61 -7.22 6.53 -5.71
N SER A 62 -6.66 7.44 -6.51
CA SER A 62 -5.28 7.91 -6.38
C SER A 62 -5.03 8.88 -5.24
N SER A 63 -6.10 9.49 -4.75
CA SER A 63 -6.13 10.53 -3.75
C SER A 63 -7.49 10.51 -3.04
N ALA A 64 -7.56 11.15 -1.88
CA ALA A 64 -8.76 11.37 -1.10
C ALA A 64 -8.72 12.78 -0.50
N ASP A 65 -9.90 13.36 -0.27
CA ASP A 65 -10.04 14.71 0.29
C ASP A 65 -9.84 14.73 1.81
N THR A 66 -9.93 13.57 2.46
CA THR A 66 -9.83 13.38 3.90
C THR A 66 -8.84 12.26 4.25
N VAL A 67 -8.45 12.21 5.53
CA VAL A 67 -7.72 11.06 6.07
C VAL A 67 -8.67 9.86 6.09
N LEU A 68 -8.27 8.79 5.42
CA LEU A 68 -9.08 7.58 5.30
C LEU A 68 -8.95 6.69 6.54
N THR A 69 -10.05 6.06 6.89
CA THR A 69 -10.18 5.08 7.97
C THR A 69 -10.90 3.84 7.45
N GLU A 70 -10.86 2.75 8.20
CA GLU A 70 -11.58 1.51 7.85
C GLU A 70 -13.10 1.63 7.99
N ALA A 71 -13.59 2.71 8.60
CA ALA A 71 -15.02 3.02 8.70
C ALA A 71 -15.58 3.70 7.44
N ASP A 72 -14.71 4.21 6.57
CA ASP A 72 -15.15 4.83 5.32
C ASP A 72 -15.64 3.78 4.32
N GLU A 73 -16.72 4.10 3.59
CA GLU A 73 -17.24 3.22 2.54
C GLU A 73 -16.19 3.08 1.40
N PRO A 74 -15.83 1.86 0.99
CA PRO A 74 -14.89 1.66 -0.11
C PRO A 74 -15.40 2.20 -1.45
N ALA A 75 -14.65 3.11 -2.07
CA ALA A 75 -14.96 3.74 -3.36
C ALA A 75 -13.79 3.64 -4.37
N PRO A 76 -13.41 2.43 -4.81
CA PRO A 76 -12.31 2.25 -5.76
C PRO A 76 -12.64 2.84 -7.14
N THR A 77 -11.71 3.59 -7.73
CA THR A 77 -11.94 4.29 -9.01
C THR A 77 -11.34 3.59 -10.23
N ASP A 78 -10.47 2.59 -10.04
CA ASP A 78 -9.81 1.87 -11.11
C ASP A 78 -10.05 0.34 -11.05
N ALA A 79 -9.74 -0.37 -12.14
CA ALA A 79 -9.99 -1.81 -12.25
C ALA A 79 -9.19 -2.63 -11.23
N TYR A 80 -7.97 -2.19 -10.90
CA TYR A 80 -7.15 -2.83 -9.87
C TYR A 80 -7.81 -2.72 -8.50
N GLY A 81 -8.24 -1.52 -8.09
CA GLY A 81 -8.93 -1.25 -6.85
C GLY A 81 -10.23 -2.04 -6.71
N ARG A 82 -11.06 -2.03 -7.76
CA ARG A 82 -12.30 -2.85 -7.80
C ARG A 82 -12.00 -4.33 -7.64
N SER A 83 -10.97 -4.84 -8.31
CA SER A 83 -10.58 -6.24 -8.19
C SER A 83 -10.08 -6.61 -6.80
N LYS A 84 -9.35 -5.71 -6.13
CA LYS A 84 -8.89 -5.93 -4.76
C LYS A 84 -10.06 -5.98 -3.79
N LEU A 85 -11.01 -5.05 -3.90
CA LEU A 85 -12.24 -5.05 -3.11
C LEU A 85 -13.10 -6.30 -3.36
N ALA A 86 -13.30 -6.68 -4.63
CA ALA A 86 -14.04 -7.91 -4.98
C ALA A 86 -13.34 -9.18 -4.45
N GLY A 87 -12.01 -9.19 -4.43
CA GLY A 87 -11.21 -10.26 -3.82
C GLY A 87 -11.44 -10.38 -2.32
N GLU A 88 -11.50 -9.24 -1.60
CA GLU A 88 -11.85 -9.23 -0.17
C GLU A 88 -13.23 -9.86 0.07
N GLN A 89 -14.25 -9.40 -0.66
CA GLN A 89 -15.62 -9.90 -0.55
C GLN A 89 -15.68 -11.41 -0.82
N THR A 90 -15.02 -11.85 -1.89
CA THR A 90 -15.00 -13.26 -2.29
C THR A 90 -14.30 -14.15 -1.27
N VAL A 91 -13.21 -13.68 -0.64
CA VAL A 91 -12.54 -14.39 0.44
C VAL A 91 -13.49 -14.47 1.65
N LEU A 92 -14.08 -13.36 2.08
CA LEU A 92 -15.01 -13.35 3.21
C LEU A 92 -16.21 -14.29 2.99
N GLU A 93 -16.80 -14.30 1.80
CA GLU A 93 -17.86 -15.23 1.41
C GLU A 93 -17.41 -16.69 1.47
N ALA A 94 -16.20 -16.99 0.98
CA ALA A 94 -15.66 -18.35 1.02
C ALA A 94 -15.45 -18.85 2.45
N LEU A 95 -15.20 -17.94 3.39
CA LEU A 95 -14.92 -18.24 4.79
C LEU A 95 -16.16 -18.11 5.69
N ALA A 96 -17.27 -17.60 5.17
CA ALA A 96 -18.51 -17.43 5.90
C ALA A 96 -18.99 -18.75 6.52
N GLY A 97 -19.40 -18.68 7.79
CA GLY A 97 -19.86 -19.84 8.57
C GLY A 97 -18.75 -20.81 8.99
N SER A 98 -17.48 -20.53 8.68
CA SER A 98 -16.35 -21.32 9.15
C SER A 98 -15.79 -20.79 10.48
N GLN A 99 -15.04 -21.64 11.19
CA GLN A 99 -14.28 -21.24 12.37
C GLN A 99 -12.92 -20.59 12.02
N MET A 100 -12.58 -20.48 10.73
CA MET A 100 -11.33 -19.87 10.30
C MET A 100 -11.43 -18.35 10.39
N ASP A 101 -10.47 -17.76 11.07
CA ASP A 101 -10.34 -16.31 11.17
C ASP A 101 -9.80 -15.71 9.87
N ALA A 102 -10.29 -14.52 9.50
CA ALA A 102 -9.86 -13.79 8.33
C ALA A 102 -9.45 -12.36 8.69
N VAL A 103 -8.29 -11.93 8.21
CA VAL A 103 -7.79 -10.55 8.39
C VAL A 103 -7.48 -9.95 7.03
N ILE A 104 -7.99 -8.76 6.75
CA ILE A 104 -7.73 -8.04 5.51
C ILE A 104 -6.76 -6.90 5.78
N LEU A 105 -5.68 -6.84 5.02
CA LEU A 105 -4.69 -5.77 5.12
C LEU A 105 -4.71 -4.93 3.84
N ARG A 106 -4.97 -3.62 3.95
CA ARG A 106 -4.98 -2.64 2.86
C ARG A 106 -3.73 -1.75 2.94
N PRO A 107 -2.56 -2.22 2.50
CA PRO A 107 -1.35 -1.40 2.51
C PRO A 107 -1.45 -0.21 1.56
N VAL A 108 -0.88 0.91 2.01
CA VAL A 108 -0.61 2.09 1.18
C VAL A 108 0.59 1.86 0.25
N LEU A 109 1.12 2.92 -0.38
CA LEU A 109 2.29 2.82 -1.24
C LEU A 109 3.48 2.26 -0.45
N MET A 110 3.91 1.05 -0.82
CA MET A 110 5.03 0.41 -0.15
C MET A 110 6.37 0.82 -0.76
N TYR A 111 7.41 0.85 0.08
CA TYR A 111 8.81 0.98 -0.33
C TYR A 111 9.68 -0.11 0.29
N GLY A 112 10.79 -0.40 -0.37
CA GLY A 112 11.71 -1.45 0.02
C GLY A 112 12.79 -1.66 -1.04
N PRO A 113 13.75 -2.57 -0.78
CA PRO A 113 14.73 -2.95 -1.80
C PRO A 113 14.02 -3.42 -3.07
N ASN A 114 14.59 -3.13 -4.23
CA ASN A 114 14.04 -3.53 -5.54
C ASN A 114 12.63 -2.98 -5.84
N ALA A 115 12.24 -1.87 -5.21
CA ALA A 115 10.97 -1.20 -5.53
C ALA A 115 10.89 -0.89 -7.03
N LYS A 116 9.66 -0.98 -7.58
CA LYS A 116 9.36 -0.75 -9.00
C LYS A 116 8.58 0.55 -9.20
N GLY A 117 8.36 0.93 -10.46
CA GLY A 117 7.48 2.05 -10.84
C GLY A 117 7.91 3.40 -10.24
N ASN A 118 6.95 4.08 -9.60
CA ASN A 118 7.15 5.43 -9.07
C ASN A 118 8.22 5.47 -7.95
N MET A 119 8.22 4.50 -7.04
CA MET A 119 9.23 4.45 -5.97
C MET A 119 10.63 4.23 -6.54
N ALA A 120 10.79 3.36 -7.55
CA ALA A 120 12.07 3.20 -8.27
C ALA A 120 12.55 4.52 -8.88
N THR A 121 11.63 5.31 -9.42
CA THR A 121 11.92 6.62 -9.99
C THR A 121 12.38 7.60 -8.92
N LEU A 122 11.73 7.65 -7.76
CA LEU A 122 12.15 8.48 -6.63
C LEU A 122 13.54 8.09 -6.11
N MET A 123 13.81 6.79 -5.96
CA MET A 123 15.13 6.28 -5.55
C MET A 123 16.21 6.68 -6.57
N ARG A 124 15.94 6.59 -7.87
CA ARG A 124 16.85 7.04 -8.93
C ARG A 124 17.10 8.56 -8.87
N LEU A 125 16.05 9.36 -8.66
CA LEU A 125 16.17 10.81 -8.50
C LEU A 125 16.99 11.16 -7.25
N ALA A 126 16.79 10.46 -6.14
CA ALA A 126 17.58 10.64 -4.92
C ALA A 126 19.09 10.37 -5.14
N ARG A 127 19.43 9.42 -6.03
CA ARG A 127 20.81 9.15 -6.46
C ARG A 127 21.40 10.22 -7.38
N SER A 128 20.61 11.14 -7.94
CA SER A 128 21.15 12.32 -8.62
C SER A 128 21.74 13.30 -7.61
N ARG A 129 22.86 13.95 -7.97
CA ARG A 129 23.46 15.05 -7.19
C ARG A 129 22.89 16.42 -7.56
N LEU A 130 22.05 16.50 -8.60
CA LEU A 130 21.48 17.75 -9.07
C LEU A 130 20.35 18.24 -8.14
N PRO A 131 20.17 19.56 -8.00
CA PRO A 131 18.96 20.11 -7.39
C PRO A 131 17.71 19.61 -8.10
N LEU A 132 16.68 19.24 -7.34
CA LEU A 132 15.41 18.72 -7.88
C LEU A 132 14.28 19.68 -7.56
N PRO A 133 13.53 20.16 -8.57
CA PRO A 133 12.37 21.00 -8.34
C PRO A 133 11.24 20.08 -7.87
N LEU A 134 11.16 19.84 -6.57
CA LEU A 134 10.10 19.05 -5.94
C LEU A 134 9.52 19.77 -4.73
N GLY A 135 10.08 20.93 -4.38
CA GLY A 135 9.58 21.77 -3.30
C GLY A 135 8.25 22.42 -3.70
N GLY A 136 7.34 22.53 -2.74
CA GLY A 136 6.02 23.14 -2.96
C GLY A 136 4.97 22.19 -3.53
N LEU A 137 5.33 20.98 -3.99
CA LEU A 137 4.35 19.97 -4.36
C LEU A 137 3.54 19.58 -3.10
N PRO A 138 2.22 19.83 -3.07
CA PRO A 138 1.46 19.79 -1.83
C PRO A 138 1.06 18.38 -1.39
N ALA A 139 0.95 17.44 -2.34
CA ALA A 139 0.40 16.12 -2.08
C ALA A 139 1.20 15.35 -1.04
N ARG A 140 0.53 15.01 0.05
CA ARG A 140 1.03 14.18 1.14
C ARG A 140 0.55 12.74 0.99
N ARG A 141 1.42 11.79 1.30
CA ARG A 141 1.11 10.37 1.21
C ARG A 141 1.60 9.61 2.43
N SER A 142 0.72 8.77 2.96
CA SER A 142 1.14 7.69 3.86
C SER A 142 1.95 6.67 3.06
N LEU A 143 3.04 6.19 3.64
CA LEU A 143 3.91 5.17 3.05
C LEU A 143 4.00 3.97 3.98
N LEU A 144 4.43 2.82 3.44
CA LEU A 144 4.65 1.62 4.24
C LEU A 144 5.98 0.96 3.86
N GLY A 145 6.91 0.88 4.81
CA GLY A 145 8.16 0.17 4.61
C GLY A 145 7.95 -1.35 4.63
N LEU A 146 8.70 -2.08 3.81
CA LEU A 146 8.62 -3.55 3.77
C LEU A 146 8.86 -4.19 5.16
N THR A 147 9.76 -3.63 5.97
CA THR A 147 10.00 -4.07 7.35
C THR A 147 8.75 -3.94 8.21
N ASN A 148 8.08 -2.78 8.16
CA ASN A 148 6.86 -2.54 8.92
C ASN A 148 5.69 -3.39 8.40
N PHE A 149 5.61 -3.62 7.09
CA PHE A 149 4.62 -4.53 6.52
C PHE A 149 4.80 -5.97 7.03
N SER A 150 6.03 -6.49 6.99
CA SER A 150 6.35 -7.83 7.51
C SER A 150 6.04 -7.94 9.00
N ASP A 151 6.34 -6.90 9.78
CA ASP A 151 6.02 -6.84 11.20
C ASP A 151 4.49 -6.81 11.45
N ALA A 152 3.74 -6.02 10.70
CA ALA A 152 2.27 -5.99 10.77
C ALA A 152 1.65 -7.34 10.42
N VAL A 153 2.18 -8.04 9.42
CA VAL A 153 1.75 -9.41 9.07
C VAL A 153 2.06 -10.38 10.21
N ALA A 154 3.25 -10.32 10.79
CA ALA A 154 3.63 -11.16 11.93
C ALA A 154 2.75 -10.90 13.15
N PHE A 155 2.42 -9.64 13.42
CA PHE A 155 1.46 -9.26 14.46
C PHE A 155 0.06 -9.84 14.17
N ALA A 156 -0.47 -9.62 12.96
CA ALA A 156 -1.79 -10.10 12.57
C ALA A 156 -1.92 -11.63 12.55
N LEU A 157 -0.83 -12.35 12.31
CA LEU A 157 -0.79 -13.81 12.40
C LEU A 157 -1.06 -14.33 13.81
N ASN A 158 -0.75 -13.55 14.85
CA ASN A 158 -0.76 -14.00 16.23
C ASN A 158 -1.86 -13.33 17.07
N ALA A 159 -2.18 -12.07 16.80
CA ALA A 159 -3.11 -11.29 17.63
C ALA A 159 -4.58 -11.74 17.47
N PRO A 160 -5.31 -12.07 18.55
CA PRO A 160 -6.76 -12.30 18.48
C PRO A 160 -7.57 -11.01 18.30
N THR A 161 -6.99 -9.84 18.63
CA THR A 161 -7.65 -8.53 18.57
C THR A 161 -7.90 -8.03 17.14
N VAL A 162 -7.30 -8.68 16.15
CA VAL A 162 -7.44 -8.35 14.72
C VAL A 162 -8.43 -9.25 13.98
N SER A 163 -8.97 -10.28 14.64
CA SER A 163 -9.79 -11.30 14.01
C SER A 163 -11.05 -10.73 13.35
N GLY A 164 -11.32 -11.14 12.12
CA GLY A 164 -12.49 -10.71 11.33
C GLY A 164 -12.49 -9.24 10.89
N ARG A 165 -11.35 -8.54 10.97
CA ARG A 165 -11.25 -7.10 10.71
C ARG A 165 -10.41 -6.77 9.48
N THR A 166 -10.69 -5.61 8.92
CA THR A 166 -9.90 -4.95 7.87
C THR A 166 -9.04 -3.86 8.49
N PHE A 167 -7.82 -3.66 7.99
CA PHE A 167 -6.89 -2.64 8.45
C PHE A 167 -6.23 -1.90 7.29
N LEU A 168 -6.21 -0.57 7.33
CA LEU A 168 -5.32 0.26 6.52
C LEU A 168 -3.92 0.22 7.13
N LEU A 169 -2.91 -0.06 6.31
CA LEU A 169 -1.52 -0.16 6.79
C LEU A 169 -0.67 0.96 6.23
N ALA A 170 -0.02 1.69 7.14
CA ALA A 170 1.02 2.67 6.87
C ALA A 170 2.05 2.67 8.02
N ASP A 171 3.21 3.28 7.76
CA ASP A 171 4.19 3.56 8.80
C ASP A 171 3.68 4.63 9.77
N ALA A 172 4.23 4.63 10.97
CA ALA A 172 4.00 5.71 11.93
C ALA A 172 4.63 7.03 11.48
N GLY A 173 4.08 8.13 11.99
CA GLY A 173 4.60 9.48 11.77
C GLY A 173 3.83 10.26 10.70
N ALA A 174 4.32 11.47 10.41
CA ALA A 174 3.64 12.36 9.48
C ALA A 174 3.71 11.83 8.02
N PRO A 175 2.61 11.93 7.25
CA PRO A 175 2.63 11.71 5.81
C PRO A 175 3.65 12.61 5.12
N LEU A 176 4.25 12.12 4.04
CA LEU A 176 5.33 12.83 3.35
C LEU A 176 4.88 13.36 1.99
N THR A 177 5.36 14.54 1.64
CA THR A 177 5.36 15.04 0.26
C THR A 177 6.43 14.35 -0.57
N VAL A 178 6.33 14.41 -1.90
CA VAL A 178 7.37 13.86 -2.81
C VAL A 178 8.74 14.48 -2.54
N GLY A 179 8.80 15.78 -2.22
CA GLY A 179 10.04 16.45 -1.85
C GLY A 179 10.66 15.88 -0.57
N GLU A 180 9.84 15.64 0.46
CA GLU A 180 10.28 15.04 1.72
C GLU A 180 10.69 13.58 1.56
N MET A 181 10.00 12.81 0.72
CA MET A 181 10.40 11.44 0.39
C MET A 181 11.81 11.40 -0.22
N VAL A 182 12.08 12.27 -1.20
CA VAL A 182 13.40 12.34 -1.84
C VAL A 182 14.46 12.86 -0.88
N ALA A 183 14.11 13.80 0.02
CA ALA A 183 15.01 14.26 1.06
C ALA A 183 15.39 13.13 2.04
N ALA A 184 14.43 12.31 2.48
CA ALA A 184 14.69 11.16 3.34
C ALA A 184 15.56 10.09 2.65
N LEU A 185 15.27 9.78 1.39
CA LEU A 185 16.13 8.89 0.57
C LEU A 185 17.56 9.43 0.43
N ARG A 186 17.72 10.74 0.20
CA ARG A 186 19.05 11.40 0.11
C ARG A 186 19.80 11.38 1.44
N ALA A 187 19.10 11.52 2.57
CA ALA A 187 19.70 11.41 3.89
C ALA A 187 20.34 10.02 4.10
N GLY A 188 19.68 8.95 3.65
CA GLY A 188 20.24 7.59 3.65
C GLY A 188 21.51 7.43 2.80
N LEU A 189 21.70 8.28 1.79
CA LEU A 189 22.93 8.34 0.98
C LEU A 189 24.00 9.30 1.55
N GLY A 190 23.78 9.88 2.75
CA GLY A 190 24.66 10.90 3.32
C GLY A 190 24.64 12.23 2.54
N ARG A 191 23.54 12.55 1.84
CA ARG A 191 23.43 13.73 0.96
C ARG A 191 22.49 14.77 1.54
N ARG A 192 22.75 16.03 1.18
CA ARG A 192 21.81 17.15 1.41
C ARG A 192 20.52 16.92 0.61
N SER A 193 19.41 17.46 1.10
CA SER A 193 18.10 17.31 0.45
C SER A 193 18.09 17.76 -1.00
N GLY A 194 18.77 18.88 -1.34
CA GLY A 194 18.89 19.40 -2.70
C GLY A 194 17.53 19.63 -3.38
N ILE A 195 16.49 19.92 -2.61
CA ILE A 195 15.14 20.20 -3.11
C ILE A 195 15.02 21.71 -3.33
N VAL A 196 14.61 22.10 -4.53
CA VAL A 196 14.32 23.50 -4.88
C VAL A 196 12.83 23.66 -5.19
N GLN A 197 12.33 24.90 -5.15
CA GLN A 197 10.93 25.19 -5.41
C GLN A 197 10.54 24.79 -6.83
N PHE A 198 9.39 24.12 -6.95
CA PHE A 198 8.79 23.78 -8.23
C PHE A 198 7.86 24.92 -8.68
N PRO A 199 7.92 25.35 -9.95
CA PRO A 199 6.96 26.32 -10.47
C PRO A 199 5.58 25.66 -10.67
N LEU A 200 4.71 25.80 -9.66
CA LEU A 200 3.37 25.19 -9.64
C LEU A 200 2.30 25.81 -10.58
N PRO A 201 2.31 27.10 -10.94
CA PRO A 201 1.14 27.72 -11.58
C PRO A 201 0.69 27.00 -12.86
N GLY A 202 -0.54 26.48 -12.86
CA GLY A 202 -1.19 25.89 -14.03
C GLY A 202 -0.81 24.44 -14.37
N LEU A 203 0.16 23.82 -13.67
CA LEU A 203 0.59 22.46 -13.99
C LEU A 203 -0.52 21.42 -13.79
N GLU A 204 -1.29 21.52 -12.71
CA GLU A 204 -2.39 20.59 -12.44
C GLU A 204 -3.43 20.61 -13.58
N LYS A 205 -3.87 21.81 -13.97
CA LYS A 205 -4.80 22.01 -15.08
C LYS A 205 -4.23 21.47 -16.40
N LEU A 206 -2.94 21.68 -16.65
CA LEU A 206 -2.26 21.16 -17.83
C LEU A 206 -2.25 19.63 -17.86
N LEU A 207 -1.95 18.97 -16.73
CA LEU A 207 -1.96 17.50 -16.63
C LEU A 207 -3.36 16.94 -16.86
N VAL A 208 -4.39 17.53 -16.26
CA VAL A 208 -5.78 17.12 -16.47
C VAL A 208 -6.18 17.29 -17.93
N ALA A 209 -5.88 18.44 -18.55
CA ALA A 209 -6.18 18.70 -19.96
C ALA A 209 -5.44 17.74 -20.91
N ALA A 210 -4.26 17.27 -20.53
CA ALA A 210 -3.49 16.26 -21.27
C ALA A 210 -3.97 14.81 -21.03
N GLY A 211 -5.10 14.61 -20.36
CA GLY A 211 -5.64 13.27 -20.04
C GLY A 211 -4.87 12.54 -18.93
N LYS A 212 -4.02 13.23 -18.17
CA LYS A 212 -3.16 12.66 -17.10
C LYS A 212 -3.75 12.91 -15.71
N ALA A 213 -5.07 12.75 -15.56
CA ALA A 213 -5.78 13.03 -14.31
C ALA A 213 -5.29 12.20 -13.11
N ASP A 214 -5.00 10.90 -13.28
CA ASP A 214 -4.43 10.07 -12.20
C ASP A 214 -3.03 10.56 -11.79
N MET A 215 -2.23 11.09 -12.72
CA MET A 215 -0.95 11.72 -12.38
C MET A 215 -1.16 13.04 -11.63
N ALA A 216 -2.12 13.86 -12.05
CA ALA A 216 -2.49 15.08 -11.34
C ALA A 216 -2.93 14.76 -9.91
N GLY A 217 -3.84 13.81 -9.71
CA GLY A 217 -4.25 13.35 -8.38
C GLY A 217 -3.09 12.80 -7.56
N ARG A 218 -2.08 12.18 -8.20
CA ARG A 218 -0.87 11.72 -7.48
C ARG A 218 0.04 12.84 -6.99
N VAL A 219 0.13 13.91 -7.77
CA VAL A 219 1.05 15.04 -7.57
C VAL A 219 0.44 16.15 -6.72
N PHE A 220 -0.88 16.33 -6.80
CA PHE A 220 -1.62 17.41 -6.15
C PHE A 220 -2.62 16.91 -5.09
N GLY A 221 -3.05 15.66 -5.15
CA GLY A 221 -3.99 15.07 -4.20
C GLY A 221 -3.33 14.22 -3.11
N ASP A 222 -3.78 14.44 -1.88
CA ASP A 222 -3.36 13.68 -0.71
C ASP A 222 -3.85 12.23 -0.78
N LEU A 223 -3.08 11.30 -0.21
CA LEU A 223 -3.53 9.94 0.06
C LEU A 223 -3.01 9.54 1.43
N VAL A 224 -3.76 9.92 2.45
CA VAL A 224 -3.41 9.74 3.85
C VAL A 224 -4.40 8.79 4.49
N VAL A 225 -3.89 7.84 5.28
CA VAL A 225 -4.70 6.88 6.04
C VAL A 225 -4.39 7.01 7.52
N SER A 226 -5.38 6.75 8.37
CA SER A 226 -5.16 6.47 9.80
C SER A 226 -4.78 5.00 9.97
N THR A 227 -3.89 4.74 10.93
CA THR A 227 -3.52 3.39 11.37
C THR A 227 -4.02 3.10 12.79
N ASP A 228 -4.87 3.97 13.34
CA ASP A 228 -5.29 3.92 14.74
C ASP A 228 -5.98 2.60 15.07
N ALA A 229 -6.70 2.00 14.13
CA ALA A 229 -7.41 0.73 14.33
C ALA A 229 -6.46 -0.42 14.66
N LEU A 230 -5.34 -0.53 13.94
CA LEU A 230 -4.34 -1.57 14.17
C LEU A 230 -3.44 -1.25 15.37
N VAL A 231 -3.13 0.04 15.59
CA VAL A 231 -2.40 0.49 16.78
C VAL A 231 -3.20 0.19 18.06
N SER A 232 -4.50 0.46 18.04
CA SER A 232 -5.41 0.15 19.15
C SER A 232 -5.57 -1.36 19.37
N ALA A 233 -5.33 -2.17 18.33
CA ALA A 233 -5.29 -3.62 18.45
C ALA A 233 -3.99 -4.14 19.11
N GLY A 234 -2.97 -3.29 19.25
CA GLY A 234 -1.70 -3.58 19.92
C GLY A 234 -0.45 -3.52 19.04
N TRP A 235 -0.58 -3.20 17.75
CA TRP A 235 0.57 -3.10 16.85
C TRP A 235 1.28 -1.75 16.99
N GLN A 236 2.60 -1.73 16.83
CA GLN A 236 3.37 -0.49 16.73
C GLN A 236 4.38 -0.62 15.60
N ALA A 237 4.38 0.34 14.69
CA ALA A 237 5.29 0.33 13.56
C ALA A 237 6.76 0.45 14.04
N PRO A 238 7.66 -0.47 13.65
CA PRO A 238 9.07 -0.42 14.03
C PRO A 238 9.81 0.87 13.62
N MET A 239 9.40 1.47 12.50
CA MET A 239 10.05 2.67 11.93
C MET A 239 9.02 3.67 11.43
N THR A 240 9.40 4.95 11.39
CA THR A 240 8.68 5.97 10.63
C THR A 240 8.99 5.90 9.13
N SER A 241 8.15 6.51 8.28
CA SER A 241 8.40 6.59 6.84
C SER A 241 9.76 7.19 6.48
N ALA A 242 10.18 8.26 7.18
CA ALA A 242 11.46 8.91 6.91
C ALA A 242 12.65 8.01 7.26
N GLN A 243 12.58 7.29 8.39
CA GLN A 243 13.62 6.34 8.81
C GLN A 243 13.73 5.17 7.82
N GLY A 244 12.60 4.58 7.44
CA GLY A 244 12.60 3.46 6.50
C GLY A 244 13.11 3.86 5.10
N LEU A 245 12.74 5.04 4.60
CA LEU A 245 13.27 5.57 3.34
C LEU A 245 14.79 5.82 3.41
N ALA A 246 15.31 6.32 4.54
CA ALA A 246 16.75 6.46 4.70
C ALA A 246 17.44 5.08 4.71
N ALA A 247 16.90 4.12 5.47
CA ALA A 247 17.46 2.78 5.61
C ALA A 247 17.47 1.99 4.29
N VAL A 248 16.47 2.17 3.43
CA VAL A 248 16.45 1.45 2.14
C VAL A 248 17.60 1.84 1.21
N MET A 249 18.11 3.07 1.37
CA MET A 249 19.20 3.59 0.55
C MET A 249 20.58 3.20 1.08
N THR A 250 20.71 2.90 2.38
CA THR A 250 21.97 2.37 2.94
C THR A 250 22.18 0.90 2.57
N MET A 251 21.10 0.11 2.49
CA MET A 251 21.15 -1.32 2.15
C MET A 251 21.34 -1.62 0.65
N THR A 252 21.14 -0.62 -0.22
CA THR A 252 21.23 -0.78 -1.68
C THR A 252 22.46 -0.08 -2.28
N GLY A 253 23.45 0.22 -1.43
CA GLY A 253 24.73 0.77 -1.83
C GLY A 253 25.75 -0.33 -2.09
N ASP A 254 25.64 -0.98 -3.24
CA ASP A 254 26.73 -1.68 -3.96
C ASP A 254 26.45 -1.57 -5.48
#